data_AF-A0A7G8BWI7-F1
#
_entry.id   AF-A0A7G8BWI7-F1
#
_cell.length_a   1.000
_cell.length_b   1.000
_cell.length_c   1.000
_cell.angle_alpha   90.00
_cell.angle_beta   90.00
_cell.angle_gamma   90.00
#
_symmetry.space_group_name_H-M   'P 1'
#
loop_
_entity.id
_entity.type
_entity.pdbx_description
1 polymer ?
#
loop_
_entity_poly.entity_id
_entity_poly.type
_entity_poly.pdbx_seq_one_letter_code
_entity_poly.pdbx_strand_id
1 'polypeptide(L)'
;MGWVDSAEVSRRDPPSKAEIAQVEDYRKRRAKVRFYADENFPMKATEVLRGMGSSVKTVQEVRLRAHPDENHAAYALRNRYVLVSCDRDYLDNRRFPLIHCPVIVVFDFGEGSIAEIRAAFRCLTRMFEAPQFYGKWMKIEASRSSWTESARFLNGTTARSKYRIFRGQIQEWVEKTEA
;
A
#
# COMPACT_ATOMS: atom_id res chain seq x y z
N MET A 1 12.09 22.35 4.46
CA MET A 1 11.33 21.07 4.45
C MET A 1 10.50 20.99 5.71
N GLY A 2 9.39 20.25 5.72
CA GLY A 2 8.60 20.10 6.94
C GLY A 2 7.41 19.17 6.76
N TRP A 3 6.79 18.84 7.89
CA TRP A 3 5.54 18.07 7.92
C TRP A 3 4.35 19.00 7.72
N VAL A 4 3.54 18.71 6.70
CA VAL A 4 2.33 19.47 6.34
C VAL A 4 1.13 18.54 6.44
N ASP A 5 -0.05 19.07 6.77
CA ASP A 5 -1.28 18.26 6.73
C ASP A 5 -1.50 17.70 5.31
N SER A 6 -1.68 16.38 5.17
CA SER A 6 -1.84 15.76 3.85
C SER A 6 -3.12 16.22 3.13
N ALA A 7 -4.16 16.65 3.87
CA ALA A 7 -5.33 17.28 3.28
C ALA A 7 -5.00 18.65 2.69
N GLU A 8 -4.06 19.39 3.26
CA GLU A 8 -3.57 20.65 2.69
C GLU A 8 -2.76 20.42 1.42
N VAL A 9 -1.89 19.40 1.41
CA VAL A 9 -1.15 19.00 0.19
C VAL A 9 -2.12 18.65 -0.93
N SER A 10 -3.14 17.82 -0.64
CA SER A 10 -4.16 17.41 -1.61
C SER A 10 -5.02 18.57 -2.14
N ARG A 11 -5.17 19.66 -1.36
CA ARG A 11 -5.86 20.88 -1.82
C ARG A 11 -5.00 21.72 -2.77
N ARG A 12 -3.68 21.71 -2.58
CA ARG A 12 -2.74 22.46 -3.42
C ARG A 12 -2.49 21.78 -4.76
N ASP A 13 -2.47 20.44 -4.76
CA ASP A 13 -2.30 19.62 -5.96
C ASP A 13 -3.42 18.57 -6.04
N PRO A 14 -4.61 18.96 -6.57
CA PRO A 14 -5.75 18.06 -6.61
C PRO A 14 -5.55 16.92 -7.61
N PRO A 15 -6.15 15.74 -7.37
CA PRO A 15 -6.13 14.64 -8.32
C PRO A 15 -6.66 15.07 -9.70
N SER A 16 -6.08 14.50 -10.75
CA SER A 16 -6.51 14.74 -12.13
C SER A 16 -7.95 14.24 -12.36
N LYS A 17 -8.65 14.82 -13.35
CA LYS A 17 -9.99 14.36 -13.75
C LYS A 17 -10.04 12.86 -14.07
N ALA A 18 -8.96 12.31 -14.64
CA ALA A 18 -8.88 10.90 -14.97
C ALA A 18 -8.81 10.02 -13.72
N GLU A 19 -8.04 10.43 -12.70
CA GLU A 19 -7.97 9.75 -11.41
C GLU A 19 -9.33 9.81 -10.69
N ILE A 20 -9.99 10.97 -10.69
CA ILE A 20 -11.33 11.12 -10.11
C ILE A 20 -12.33 10.16 -10.77
N ALA A 21 -12.37 10.11 -12.11
CA ALA A 21 -13.28 9.24 -12.85
C ALA A 21 -13.05 7.74 -12.54
N GLN A 22 -11.78 7.32 -12.39
CA GLN A 22 -11.45 5.95 -11.99
C GLN A 22 -11.96 5.63 -10.58
N VAL A 23 -11.78 6.55 -9.63
CA VAL A 23 -12.29 6.40 -8.26
C VAL A 23 -13.81 6.24 -8.25
N GLU A 24 -14.52 7.08 -9.01
CA GLU A 24 -15.98 7.00 -9.11
C GLU A 24 -16.48 5.68 -9.70
N ASP A 25 -15.86 5.21 -10.80
CA ASP A 25 -16.21 3.93 -11.42
C ASP A 25 -15.98 2.74 -10.47
N TYR A 26 -14.86 2.73 -9.74
CA TYR A 26 -14.59 1.70 -8.73
C TYR A 26 -15.62 1.71 -7.60
N ARG A 27 -15.96 2.89 -7.08
CA ARG A 27 -17.00 3.05 -6.05
C ARG A 27 -18.36 2.56 -6.55
N LYS A 28 -18.73 2.85 -7.80
CA LYS A 28 -19.97 2.35 -8.43
C LYS A 28 -20.01 0.83 -8.51
N ARG A 29 -18.88 0.18 -8.83
CA ARG A 29 -18.78 -1.29 -8.90
C ARG A 29 -18.85 -1.97 -7.55
N ARG A 30 -18.72 -1.23 -6.43
CA ARG A 30 -18.65 -1.76 -5.06
C ARG A 30 -17.63 -2.89 -4.93
N ALA A 31 -16.56 -2.82 -5.71
CA ALA A 31 -15.52 -3.83 -5.72
C ALA A 31 -14.74 -3.77 -4.40
N LYS A 32 -14.42 -4.94 -3.84
CA LYS A 32 -13.57 -5.04 -2.66
C LYS A 32 -12.12 -5.00 -3.08
N VAL A 33 -11.29 -4.29 -2.33
CA VAL A 33 -9.84 -4.40 -2.48
C VAL A 33 -9.42 -5.85 -2.20
N ARG A 34 -8.48 -6.35 -3.00
CA ARG A 34 -8.03 -7.74 -2.97
C ARG A 34 -6.59 -7.79 -2.51
N PHE A 35 -6.34 -8.47 -1.38
CA PHE A 35 -5.01 -8.67 -0.83
C PHE A 35 -4.55 -10.11 -0.98
N TYR A 36 -3.25 -10.27 -1.17
CA TYR A 36 -2.54 -11.53 -1.05
C TYR A 36 -1.56 -11.42 0.12
N ALA A 37 -1.82 -12.19 1.17
CA ALA A 37 -1.00 -12.21 2.38
C ALA A 37 0.08 -13.27 2.25
N ASP A 38 1.32 -12.82 2.36
CA ASP A 38 2.55 -13.60 2.36
C ASP A 38 2.65 -14.55 3.57
N GLU A 39 3.60 -15.49 3.55
CA GLU A 39 3.75 -16.52 4.58
C GLU A 39 4.04 -15.96 5.98
N ASN A 40 4.84 -14.90 6.05
CA ASN A 40 5.18 -14.24 7.31
C ASN A 40 4.11 -13.25 7.82
N PHE A 41 3.02 -13.07 7.08
CA PHE A 41 2.01 -12.08 7.42
C PHE A 41 1.08 -12.62 8.53
N PRO A 42 0.95 -11.95 9.68
CA PRO A 42 0.22 -12.50 10.83
C PRO A 42 -1.25 -12.78 10.54
N MET A 43 -1.75 -13.94 10.97
CA MET A 43 -3.17 -14.30 10.83
C MET A 43 -4.11 -13.24 11.43
N LYS A 44 -3.78 -12.69 12.61
CA LYS A 44 -4.54 -11.59 13.24
C LYS A 44 -4.64 -10.37 12.31
N ALA A 45 -3.58 -10.04 11.58
CA ALA A 45 -3.59 -8.94 10.62
C ALA A 45 -4.48 -9.25 9.41
N THR A 46 -4.49 -10.50 8.92
CA THR A 46 -5.43 -10.93 7.86
C THR A 46 -6.89 -10.81 8.29
N GLU A 47 -7.21 -11.14 9.54
CA GLU A 47 -8.56 -11.05 10.10
C GLU A 47 -9.01 -9.59 10.18
N VAL A 48 -8.14 -8.69 10.61
CA VAL A 48 -8.43 -7.25 10.64
C VAL A 48 -8.69 -6.73 9.22
N LEU A 49 -7.88 -7.10 8.23
CA LEU A 49 -8.12 -6.71 6.83
C LEU A 49 -9.47 -7.20 6.30
N ARG A 50 -9.83 -8.47 6.58
CA ARG A 50 -11.14 -9.04 6.20
C ARG A 50 -12.29 -8.28 6.89
N GLY A 51 -12.13 -7.96 8.18
CA GLY A 51 -13.07 -7.15 8.94
C GLY A 51 -13.27 -5.73 8.40
N MET A 52 -12.25 -5.16 7.74
CA MET A 52 -12.34 -3.88 7.02
C MET A 52 -13.07 -3.99 5.66
N GLY A 53 -13.59 -5.17 5.29
CA GLY A 53 -14.36 -5.37 4.07
C GLY A 53 -13.53 -5.74 2.84
N SER A 54 -12.25 -6.09 3.01
CA SER A 54 -11.39 -6.57 1.92
C SER A 54 -11.52 -8.08 1.67
N SER A 55 -11.11 -8.50 0.46
CA SER A 55 -10.92 -9.91 0.13
C SER A 55 -9.45 -10.27 0.31
N VAL A 56 -9.12 -11.06 1.33
CA VAL A 56 -7.73 -11.51 1.59
C VAL A 56 -7.58 -12.98 1.23
N LYS A 57 -6.59 -13.30 0.40
CA LYS A 57 -6.10 -14.67 0.17
C LYS A 57 -4.75 -14.86 0.84
N THR A 58 -4.54 -15.95 1.56
CA THR A 58 -3.23 -16.26 2.16
C THR A 58 -2.44 -17.26 1.32
N VAL A 59 -1.11 -17.31 1.49
CA VAL A 59 -0.25 -18.33 0.86
C VAL A 59 -0.77 -19.76 1.09
N GLN A 60 -1.29 -20.04 2.29
CA GLN A 60 -1.81 -21.36 2.67
C GLN A 60 -3.07 -21.71 1.90
N GLU A 61 -3.98 -20.75 1.69
CA GLU A 61 -5.24 -20.95 0.96
C GLU A 61 -5.01 -21.22 -0.54
N VAL A 62 -3.93 -20.66 -1.10
CA VAL A 62 -3.59 -20.83 -2.53
C VAL A 62 -2.58 -21.95 -2.77
N ARG A 63 -2.20 -22.71 -1.73
CA ARG A 63 -1.26 -23.84 -1.79
C ARG A 63 0.13 -23.48 -2.36
N LEU A 64 0.63 -22.28 -2.03
CA LEU A 64 1.96 -21.81 -2.46
C LEU A 64 2.98 -21.72 -1.32
N ARG A 65 2.80 -22.47 -0.22
CA ARG A 65 3.74 -22.41 0.93
C ARG A 65 5.16 -22.79 0.52
N ALA A 66 6.16 -22.16 1.13
CA ALA A 66 7.58 -22.40 0.87
C ALA A 66 8.02 -22.16 -0.59
N HIS A 67 7.19 -21.48 -1.40
CA HIS A 67 7.66 -20.96 -2.68
C HIS A 67 8.54 -19.73 -2.45
N PRO A 68 9.50 -19.45 -3.35
CA PRO A 68 10.25 -18.20 -3.32
C PRO A 68 9.36 -16.95 -3.43
N ASP A 69 9.80 -15.85 -2.82
CA ASP A 69 9.14 -14.54 -2.83
C ASP A 69 8.77 -14.05 -4.24
N GLU A 70 9.61 -14.35 -5.23
CA GLU A 70 9.38 -14.01 -6.64
C GLU A 70 8.10 -14.66 -7.19
N ASN A 71 7.78 -15.87 -6.73
CA ASN A 71 6.53 -16.54 -7.09
C ASN A 71 5.31 -15.87 -6.42
N HIS A 72 5.46 -15.40 -5.19
CA HIS A 72 4.40 -14.67 -4.48
C HIS A 72 4.11 -13.33 -5.15
N ALA A 73 5.14 -12.57 -5.51
CA ALA A 73 5.00 -11.33 -6.27
C ALA A 73 4.36 -11.57 -7.65
N ALA A 74 4.80 -12.59 -8.38
CA ALA A 74 4.22 -12.94 -9.68
C ALA A 74 2.75 -13.38 -9.57
N TYR A 75 2.41 -14.18 -8.56
CA TYR A 75 1.03 -14.61 -8.30
C TYR A 75 0.13 -13.41 -7.98
N ALA A 76 0.57 -12.50 -7.11
CA ALA A 76 -0.17 -11.29 -6.79
C ALA A 76 -0.38 -10.41 -8.03
N LEU A 77 0.65 -10.21 -8.85
CA LEU A 77 0.56 -9.42 -10.09
C LEU A 77 -0.46 -10.02 -11.07
N ARG A 78 -0.32 -11.30 -11.41
CA ARG A 78 -1.21 -12.00 -12.36
C ARG A 78 -2.68 -11.94 -11.93
N ASN A 79 -2.93 -12.00 -10.63
CA ASN A 79 -4.28 -12.02 -10.08
C ASN A 79 -4.79 -10.65 -9.65
N ARG A 80 -4.03 -9.56 -9.84
CA ARG A 80 -4.37 -8.19 -9.42
C ARG A 80 -4.65 -8.11 -7.91
N TYR A 81 -3.79 -8.72 -7.11
CA TYR A 81 -3.75 -8.56 -5.66
C TYR A 81 -2.73 -7.49 -5.25
N VAL A 82 -3.01 -6.80 -4.15
CA VAL A 82 -1.99 -6.11 -3.36
C VAL A 82 -1.30 -7.15 -2.48
N LEU A 83 0.00 -7.34 -2.65
CA LEU A 83 0.82 -8.20 -1.79
C LEU A 83 1.07 -7.50 -0.46
N VAL A 84 0.78 -8.18 0.65
CA VAL A 84 1.08 -7.72 2.01
C VAL A 84 2.02 -8.70 2.69
N SER A 85 3.09 -8.20 3.30
CA SER A 85 4.13 -9.00 3.94
C SER A 85 4.74 -8.25 5.12
N CYS A 86 5.43 -8.96 6.01
CA CYS A 86 6.35 -8.39 6.99
C CYS A 86 7.83 -8.51 6.53
N ASP A 87 8.10 -9.08 5.34
CA ASP A 87 9.45 -9.24 4.83
C ASP A 87 9.95 -7.95 4.21
N ARG A 88 11.08 -7.47 4.71
CA ARG A 88 11.72 -6.27 4.16
C ARG A 88 12.42 -6.56 2.84
N ASP A 89 12.68 -7.80 2.48
CA ASP A 89 13.30 -8.18 1.21
C ASP A 89 12.45 -7.78 0.01
N TYR A 90 11.13 -7.71 0.16
CA TYR A 90 10.25 -7.18 -0.90
C TYR A 90 10.52 -5.69 -1.24
N LEU A 91 11.19 -4.95 -0.35
CA LEU A 91 11.59 -3.56 -0.61
C LEU A 91 12.84 -3.46 -1.50
N ASP A 92 13.63 -4.52 -1.63
CA ASP A 92 14.80 -4.53 -2.52
C ASP A 92 14.37 -4.34 -3.97
N ASN A 93 14.82 -3.26 -4.60
CA ASN A 93 14.52 -2.95 -5.99
C ASN A 93 15.35 -3.79 -6.97
N ARG A 94 16.40 -4.49 -6.52
CA ARG A 94 17.16 -5.43 -7.35
C ARG A 94 16.41 -6.74 -7.52
N ARG A 95 15.83 -7.28 -6.44
CA ARG A 95 14.97 -8.49 -6.48
C ARG A 95 13.57 -8.19 -7.01
N PHE A 96 12.97 -7.08 -6.56
CA PHE A 96 11.62 -6.68 -6.96
C PHE A 96 11.64 -5.28 -7.57
N PRO A 97 12.01 -5.14 -8.85
CA PRO A 97 11.96 -3.83 -9.51
C PRO A 97 10.55 -3.25 -9.46
N LEU A 98 10.46 -1.93 -9.24
CA LEU A 98 9.18 -1.21 -9.26
C LEU A 98 8.44 -1.40 -10.60
N ILE A 99 9.17 -1.58 -11.70
CA ILE A 99 8.58 -1.97 -12.98
C ILE A 99 8.40 -3.49 -12.93
N HIS A 100 7.18 -3.99 -13.10
CA HIS A 100 6.82 -5.42 -13.03
C HIS A 100 6.53 -6.01 -11.64
N CYS A 101 6.34 -5.21 -10.60
CA CYS A 101 5.82 -5.72 -9.33
C CYS A 101 4.32 -5.44 -9.18
N PRO A 102 3.56 -6.28 -8.44
CA PRO A 102 2.26 -5.83 -7.92
C PRO A 102 2.49 -4.67 -6.96
N VAL A 103 1.42 -4.13 -6.39
CA VAL A 103 1.63 -3.31 -5.20
C VAL A 103 1.99 -4.19 -4.03
N ILE A 104 3.06 -3.77 -3.38
CA ILE A 104 3.64 -4.45 -2.23
C ILE A 104 3.53 -3.50 -1.04
N VAL A 105 2.96 -3.98 0.05
CA VAL A 105 2.95 -3.28 1.33
C VAL A 105 3.67 -4.14 2.35
N VAL A 106 4.80 -3.63 2.83
CA VAL A 106 5.59 -4.25 3.88
C VAL A 106 5.28 -3.56 5.20
N PHE A 107 4.91 -4.35 6.20
CA PHE A 107 4.51 -3.87 7.51
C PHE A 107 5.54 -4.19 8.58
N ASP A 108 5.74 -3.21 9.46
CA ASP A 108 6.32 -3.39 10.79
C ASP A 108 5.22 -3.12 11.83
N PHE A 109 4.74 -4.20 12.44
CA PHE A 109 3.68 -4.13 13.45
C PHE A 109 4.19 -3.91 14.88
N GLY A 110 5.50 -3.76 15.10
CA GLY A 110 6.07 -3.68 16.43
C GLY A 110 5.78 -4.95 17.24
N GLU A 111 5.07 -4.82 18.37
CA GLU A 111 4.71 -5.95 19.23
C GLU A 111 3.56 -6.81 18.65
N GLY A 112 2.93 -6.36 17.56
CA GLY A 112 1.87 -7.12 16.88
C GLY A 112 0.52 -7.06 17.61
N SER A 113 0.32 -6.06 18.46
CA SER A 113 -0.98 -5.80 19.09
C SER A 113 -2.04 -5.40 18.04
N ILE A 114 -3.33 -5.66 18.32
CA ILE A 114 -4.41 -5.26 17.40
C ILE A 114 -4.43 -3.74 17.18
N ALA A 115 -4.06 -2.96 18.20
CA ALA A 115 -3.95 -1.52 18.10
C ALA A 115 -2.85 -1.09 17.11
N GLU A 116 -1.67 -1.72 17.16
CA GLU A 116 -0.56 -1.43 16.25
C GLU A 116 -0.84 -1.89 14.84
N ILE A 117 -1.45 -3.07 14.66
CA ILE A 117 -1.91 -3.55 13.35
C ILE A 117 -2.86 -2.54 12.71
N ARG A 118 -3.89 -2.10 13.44
CA ARG A 118 -4.84 -1.09 12.95
C ARG A 118 -4.16 0.25 12.66
N ALA A 119 -3.19 0.64 13.48
CA ALA A 119 -2.45 1.88 13.27
C ALA A 119 -1.59 1.82 11.99
N ALA A 120 -0.90 0.70 11.75
CA ALA A 120 -0.11 0.48 10.55
C ALA A 120 -0.98 0.43 9.28
N PHE A 121 -2.19 -0.14 9.37
CA PHE A 121 -3.15 -0.18 8.26
C PHE A 121 -3.72 1.17 7.83
N ARG A 122 -3.41 2.28 8.53
CA ARG A 122 -3.84 3.61 8.06
C ARG A 122 -3.27 3.96 6.68
N CYS A 123 -2.10 3.42 6.30
CA CYS A 123 -1.55 3.59 4.96
C CYS A 123 -2.47 2.99 3.86
N LEU A 124 -3.31 2.00 4.21
CA LEU A 124 -4.18 1.33 3.26
C LEU A 124 -5.48 2.10 2.99
N THR A 125 -5.81 3.13 3.76
CA THR A 125 -7.10 3.86 3.66
C THR A 125 -7.42 4.25 2.22
N ARG A 126 -6.41 4.78 1.48
CA ARG A 126 -6.56 5.15 0.07
C ARG A 126 -6.84 3.97 -0.86
N MET A 127 -6.42 2.75 -0.53
CA MET A 127 -6.66 1.54 -1.34
C MET A 127 -8.09 1.01 -1.20
N PHE A 128 -8.78 1.33 -0.09
CA PHE A 128 -10.19 0.99 0.07
C PHE A 128 -11.09 1.97 -0.69
N GLU A 129 -10.64 3.21 -0.88
CA GLU A 129 -11.43 4.28 -1.47
C GLU A 129 -11.23 4.47 -2.97
N ALA A 130 -10.08 4.04 -3.49
CA ALA A 130 -9.67 4.22 -4.87
C ALA A 130 -9.14 2.90 -5.46
N PRO A 131 -9.38 2.64 -6.77
CA PRO A 131 -8.72 1.56 -7.49
C PRO A 131 -7.27 2.00 -7.70
N GLN A 132 -6.47 1.89 -6.66
CA GLN A 132 -5.07 2.17 -6.82
C GLN A 132 -4.51 1.11 -7.80
N PHE A 133 -3.63 1.57 -8.71
CA PHE A 133 -2.61 0.76 -9.41
C PHE A 133 -2.86 0.28 -10.84
N TYR A 134 -3.65 1.00 -11.65
CA TYR A 134 -3.56 0.82 -13.11
C TYR A 134 -2.61 1.83 -13.78
N GLY A 135 -2.31 2.97 -13.15
CA GLY A 135 -1.43 4.02 -13.70
C GLY A 135 -0.05 4.14 -13.07
N LYS A 136 0.26 3.32 -12.05
CA LYS A 136 1.54 3.33 -11.34
C LYS A 136 1.79 2.02 -10.62
N TRP A 137 3.07 1.67 -10.48
CA TRP A 137 3.55 0.62 -9.58
C TRP A 137 3.97 1.24 -8.26
N MET A 138 3.78 0.53 -7.15
CA MET A 138 4.01 1.09 -5.81
C MET A 138 4.54 0.06 -4.81
N LYS A 139 5.47 0.51 -3.97
CA LYS A 139 5.86 -0.15 -2.74
C LYS A 139 5.57 0.75 -1.56
N ILE A 140 5.04 0.19 -0.48
CA ILE A 140 4.77 0.91 0.76
C ILE A 140 5.50 0.19 1.89
N GLU A 141 6.26 0.95 2.66
CA GLU A 141 6.84 0.50 3.93
C GLU A 141 6.09 1.21 5.05
N ALA A 142 5.40 0.47 5.91
CA ALA A 142 4.50 1.03 6.91
C ALA A 142 4.81 0.52 8.32
N SER A 143 4.74 1.42 9.28
CA SER A 143 4.77 1.15 10.71
C SER A 143 3.54 1.74 11.41
N ARG A 144 3.41 1.53 12.72
CA ARG A 144 2.30 2.06 13.52
C ARG A 144 2.13 3.59 13.46
N SER A 145 3.18 4.34 13.16
CA SER A 145 3.17 5.82 13.24
C SER A 145 3.54 6.53 11.94
N SER A 146 4.06 5.79 10.95
CA SER A 146 4.55 6.38 9.71
C SER A 146 4.55 5.39 8.57
N TRP A 147 4.54 5.87 7.35
CA TRP A 147 4.81 5.04 6.19
C TRP A 147 5.53 5.83 5.09
N THR A 148 6.21 5.12 4.22
CA THR A 148 6.84 5.66 3.02
C THR A 148 6.24 4.98 1.80
N GLU A 149 5.80 5.76 0.83
CA GLU A 149 5.30 5.28 -0.46
C GLU A 149 6.37 5.55 -1.52
N SER A 150 6.79 4.53 -2.25
CA SER A 150 7.64 4.66 -3.43
C SER A 150 6.84 4.24 -4.65
N ALA A 151 6.64 5.15 -5.60
CA ALA A 151 5.82 4.92 -6.78
C ALA A 151 6.61 5.16 -8.06
N ARG A 152 6.28 4.40 -9.11
CA ARG A 152 6.70 4.65 -10.48
C ARG A 152 5.49 4.73 -11.38
N PHE A 153 5.33 5.83 -12.09
CA PHE A 153 4.22 6.09 -12.99
C PHE A 153 4.50 5.52 -14.39
N LEU A 154 3.44 5.30 -15.18
CA LEU A 154 3.57 4.78 -16.55
C LEU A 154 4.40 5.68 -17.47
N ASN A 155 4.46 7.00 -17.20
CA ASN A 155 5.31 7.94 -17.94
C ASN A 155 6.80 7.86 -17.54
N GLY A 156 7.17 6.92 -16.66
CA GLY A 156 8.54 6.68 -16.22
C GLY A 156 8.98 7.51 -15.01
N THR A 157 8.20 8.50 -14.57
CA THR A 157 8.55 9.30 -13.39
C THR A 157 8.44 8.45 -12.12
N THR A 158 9.25 8.80 -11.12
CA THR A 158 9.23 8.18 -9.80
C THR A 158 8.91 9.22 -8.74
N ALA A 159 8.13 8.84 -7.73
CA ALA A 159 7.86 9.66 -6.57
C ALA A 159 8.13 8.87 -5.29
N ARG A 160 8.55 9.59 -4.25
CA ARG A 160 8.69 9.05 -2.91
C ARG A 160 8.05 10.01 -1.91
N SER A 161 6.99 9.59 -1.26
CA SER A 161 6.30 10.37 -0.23
C SER A 161 6.50 9.72 1.13
N LYS A 162 6.69 10.55 2.17
CA LYS A 162 6.76 10.09 3.57
C LYS A 162 5.59 10.66 4.34
N TYR A 163 4.94 9.82 5.12
CA TYR A 163 3.78 10.18 5.90
C TYR A 163 3.99 9.81 7.36
N ARG A 164 3.32 10.53 8.24
CA ARG A 164 3.21 10.19 9.66
C ARG A 164 1.83 10.49 10.20
N ILE A 165 1.50 9.84 11.32
CA ILE A 165 0.35 10.20 12.13
C ILE A 165 0.85 11.09 13.27
N PHE A 166 0.38 12.32 13.33
CA PHE A 166 0.69 13.25 14.40
C PHE A 166 -0.59 13.87 14.93
N ARG A 167 -0.86 13.70 16.24
CA ARG A 167 -2.09 14.17 16.90
C ARG A 167 -3.38 13.74 16.18
N GLY A 168 -3.40 12.51 15.67
CA GLY A 168 -4.54 11.95 14.94
C GLY A 168 -4.66 12.37 13.48
N GLN A 169 -3.85 13.32 13.01
CA GLN A 169 -3.83 13.78 11.63
C GLN A 169 -2.73 13.10 10.81
N ILE A 170 -3.00 12.89 9.52
CA ILE A 170 -2.00 12.42 8.57
C ILE A 170 -1.21 13.65 8.09
N GLN A 171 0.10 13.61 8.29
CA GLN A 171 1.02 14.61 7.78
C GLN A 171 1.91 14.00 6.72
N GLU A 172 2.22 14.76 5.69
CA GLU A 172 3.14 14.43 4.60
C GLU A 172 4.41 15.29 4.72
N TRP A 173 5.57 14.69 4.46
CA TRP A 173 6.84 15.39 4.40
C TRP A 173 6.97 16.08 3.05
N VAL A 174 7.08 17.40 3.05
CA VAL A 174 7.25 18.21 1.83
C VAL A 174 8.64 18.84 1.83
N GLU A 175 9.40 18.56 0.78
CA GLU A 175 10.63 19.28 0.49
C GLU A 175 10.27 20.70 0.03
N LYS A 176 10.91 21.73 0.60
CA LYS A 176 10.65 23.10 0.13
C LYS A 176 11.28 23.18 -1.26
N THR A 177 10.48 23.39 -2.30
CA THR A 177 10.98 23.87 -3.58
C THR A 177 11.54 25.26 -3.33
N GLU A 178 12.86 25.45 -3.49
CA GLU A 178 13.42 26.80 -3.57
C GLU A 178 12.78 27.48 -4.78
N ALA A 179 12.23 28.67 -4.56
CA ALA A 179 11.64 29.51 -5.60
C ALA A 179 12.73 30.22 -6.39
#